data_AF-A0A067LR55-F1
#
_entry.id   AF-A0A067LR55-F1
#
_cell.length_a   1.000
_cell.length_b   1.000
_cell.length_c   1.000
_cell.angle_alpha   90.00
_cell.angle_beta   90.00
_cell.angle_gamma   90.00
#
_symmetry.space_group_name_H-M   'P 1'
#
loop_
_entity.id
_entity.type
_entity.pdbx_description
1 polymer ?
#
loop_
_entity_poly.entity_id
_entity_poly.type
_entity_poly.pdbx_seq_one_letter_code
_entity_poly.pdbx_strand_id
1 'polypeptide(L)'
;NYLKWCKKNNFTPQLPAMKKREAAASESIQQPITDFAVKVDKPVPYSDSAFRAAAIEWLTSTDQLLDVFKHPCFKTMINLASCAKAEV
;
A
#
# COMPACT_ATOMS: atom_id res chain seq x y z
N ASN A 1 42.75 27.78 -10.77
CA ASN A 1 41.48 27.12 -11.19
C ASN A 1 41.78 25.65 -11.49
N TYR A 2 41.67 24.79 -10.49
CA TYR A 2 42.16 23.40 -10.47
C TYR A 2 41.58 22.55 -11.61
N LEU A 3 40.27 22.67 -11.87
CA LEU A 3 39.59 21.91 -12.94
C LEU A 3 40.13 22.24 -14.34
N LYS A 4 40.51 23.49 -14.60
CA LYS A 4 41.12 23.90 -15.88
C LYS A 4 42.52 23.30 -16.07
N TRP A 5 43.28 23.19 -14.99
CA TRP A 5 44.59 22.54 -15.00
C TRP A 5 44.46 21.04 -15.23
N CYS A 6 43.50 20.38 -14.58
CA CYS A 6 43.24 18.95 -14.78
C CYS A 6 42.90 18.63 -16.26
N LYS A 7 42.03 19.44 -16.89
CA LYS A 7 41.72 19.32 -18.32
C LYS A 7 42.94 19.50 -19.22
N LYS A 8 43.81 20.48 -18.91
CA LYS A 8 45.01 20.76 -19.70
C LYS A 8 46.06 19.65 -19.63
N ASN A 9 46.10 18.91 -18.52
CA ASN A 9 47.09 17.87 -18.26
C ASN A 9 46.52 16.44 -18.39
N ASN A 10 45.34 16.27 -19.01
CA ASN A 10 44.65 14.99 -19.15
C ASN A 10 44.52 14.23 -17.81
N PHE A 11 44.32 14.97 -16.72
CA PHE A 11 44.22 14.41 -15.38
C PHE A 11 42.75 14.30 -14.98
N THR A 12 42.30 13.10 -14.60
CA THR A 12 40.94 12.87 -14.13
C THR A 12 40.77 13.43 -12.70
N PRO A 13 39.94 14.46 -12.49
CA PRO A 13 39.76 15.05 -11.18
C PRO A 13 39.03 14.09 -10.24
N GLN A 14 39.73 13.50 -9.27
CA GLN A 14 39.15 12.58 -8.29
C GLN A 14 38.44 13.28 -7.13
N LEU A 15 37.84 14.45 -7.39
CA LEU A 15 37.09 15.18 -6.37
C LEU A 15 35.82 14.40 -6.01
N PRO A 16 35.44 14.30 -4.71
CA PRO A 16 34.23 13.60 -4.28
C PRO A 16 32.96 14.10 -4.98
N ALA A 17 32.92 15.38 -5.33
CA ALA A 17 31.81 16.00 -6.07
C ALA A 17 31.68 15.49 -7.52
N MET A 18 32.77 15.05 -8.16
CA MET A 18 32.73 14.52 -9.53
C MET A 18 32.29 13.05 -9.56
N LYS A 19 32.75 12.24 -8.60
CA LYS A 19 32.31 10.83 -8.44
C LYS A 19 30.81 10.70 -8.24
N LYS A 20 30.19 11.63 -7.48
CA LYS A 20 28.73 11.68 -7.30
C LYS A 20 27.96 11.96 -8.60
N ARG A 21 28.57 12.68 -9.54
CA ARG A 21 27.93 13.07 -10.81
C ARG A 21 27.96 11.94 -11.83
N GLU A 22 29.02 11.14 -11.83
CA GLU A 22 29.17 9.96 -12.68
C GLU A 22 28.31 8.80 -12.17
N ALA A 23 28.29 8.54 -10.86
CA ALA A 23 27.40 7.53 -10.27
C ALA A 23 25.91 7.85 -10.51
N ALA A 24 25.51 9.12 -10.37
CA ALA A 24 24.12 9.52 -10.62
C ALA A 24 23.70 9.40 -12.10
N ALA A 25 24.65 9.39 -13.05
CA ALA A 25 24.36 9.22 -14.47
C ALA A 25 24.20 7.74 -14.88
N SER A 26 24.76 6.81 -14.11
CA SER A 26 24.72 5.35 -14.38
C SER A 26 23.78 4.56 -13.46
N GLU A 27 23.21 5.15 -12.41
CA GLU A 27 22.37 4.46 -11.41
C GLU A 27 20.86 4.71 -11.53
N SER A 28 20.33 5.00 -12.72
CA SER A 28 18.87 5.03 -12.95
C SER A 28 18.39 3.85 -13.79
N ILE A 29 18.71 2.64 -13.34
CA ILE A 29 18.04 1.40 -13.77
C ILE A 29 17.40 0.79 -12.53
N GLN A 30 16.47 1.52 -11.90
CA GLN A 30 15.56 0.89 -10.94
C GLN A 30 14.47 0.20 -11.75
N GLN A 31 14.43 -1.13 -11.71
CA GLN A 31 13.28 -1.88 -12.24
C GLN A 31 12.05 -1.54 -11.38
N PRO A 32 10.89 -1.24 -12.00
CA PRO A 32 9.68 -1.01 -11.24
C PRO A 32 9.31 -2.30 -10.49
N ILE A 33 9.08 -2.19 -9.18
CA ILE A 33 8.73 -3.31 -8.28
C ILE A 33 7.35 -3.94 -8.59
N THR A 34 6.74 -3.56 -9.71
CA THR A 34 5.37 -3.88 -10.10
C THR A 34 5.14 -5.36 -10.37
N ASP A 35 6.19 -6.12 -10.67
CA ASP A 35 6.08 -7.55 -10.99
C ASP A 35 5.97 -8.46 -9.75
N PHE A 36 6.38 -7.97 -8.57
CA PHE A 36 6.28 -8.69 -7.30
C PHE A 36 5.13 -8.20 -6.40
N ALA A 37 4.44 -7.13 -6.82
CA ALA A 37 3.34 -6.57 -6.06
C ALA A 37 2.08 -7.42 -6.29
N VAL A 38 1.82 -8.38 -5.40
CA VAL A 38 0.50 -9.02 -5.31
C VAL A 38 -0.52 -7.91 -5.04
N LYS A 39 -1.47 -7.74 -5.95
CA LYS A 39 -2.62 -6.85 -5.73
C LYS A 39 -3.42 -7.44 -4.58
N VAL A 40 -3.19 -6.94 -3.38
CA VAL A 40 -4.07 -7.21 -2.24
C VAL A 40 -5.34 -6.42 -2.51
N ASP A 41 -6.42 -7.12 -2.83
CA ASP A 41 -7.76 -6.52 -2.84
C ASP A 41 -8.02 -5.99 -1.43
N LYS A 42 -7.99 -4.65 -1.31
CA LYS A 42 -8.31 -4.01 -0.04
C LYS A 42 -9.80 -4.24 0.22
N PRO A 43 -10.18 -4.73 1.42
CA PRO A 43 -11.58 -4.83 1.77
C PRO A 43 -12.23 -3.45 1.65
N VAL A 44 -13.48 -3.43 1.18
CA VAL A 44 -14.26 -2.20 1.04
C VAL A 44 -14.26 -1.46 2.39
N PRO A 45 -13.88 -0.17 2.42
CA PRO A 45 -13.92 0.62 3.65
C PRO A 45 -15.31 0.59 4.28
N TYR A 46 -15.37 0.53 5.60
CA TYR A 46 -16.64 0.60 6.31
C TYR A 46 -17.39 1.88 5.94
N SER A 47 -18.62 1.72 5.48
CA SER A 47 -19.61 2.81 5.41
C SER A 47 -20.96 2.26 5.86
N ASP A 48 -21.76 3.06 6.55
CA ASP A 48 -23.10 2.62 7.00
C ASP A 48 -23.98 2.19 5.83
N SER A 49 -23.81 2.82 4.67
CA SER A 49 -24.53 2.45 3.44
C SER A 49 -24.14 1.06 2.92
N ALA A 50 -22.85 0.75 2.87
CA ALA A 50 -22.34 -0.55 2.41
C ALA A 50 -22.67 -1.66 3.41
N PHE A 51 -22.53 -1.37 4.71
CA PHE A 51 -22.91 -2.31 5.77
C PHE A 51 -24.40 -2.65 5.71
N ARG A 52 -25.27 -1.64 5.57
CA ARG A 52 -26.71 -1.85 5.46
C ARG A 52 -27.09 -2.66 4.22
N ALA A 53 -26.46 -2.38 3.06
CA ALA A 53 -26.71 -3.14 1.84
C ALA A 53 -26.31 -4.63 2.01
N ALA A 54 -25.11 -4.88 2.52
CA ALA A 54 -24.62 -6.24 2.79
C ALA A 54 -25.47 -6.97 3.83
N ALA A 55 -25.93 -6.27 4.88
CA ALA A 55 -26.80 -6.83 5.91
C ALA A 55 -28.18 -7.21 5.37
N ILE A 56 -28.76 -6.42 4.45
CA ILE A 56 -30.04 -6.73 3.79
C ILE A 56 -29.87 -7.94 2.88
N GLU A 57 -28.81 -7.98 2.07
CA GLU A 57 -28.52 -9.13 1.20
C GLU A 57 -28.34 -10.42 2.00
N TRP A 58 -27.60 -10.35 3.11
CA TRP A 58 -27.45 -11.47 4.04
C TRP A 58 -28.80 -11.90 4.64
N LEU A 59 -29.64 -10.95 5.05
CA LEU A 59 -30.97 -11.22 5.61
C LEU A 59 -31.87 -11.96 4.61
N THR A 60 -31.92 -11.50 3.36
CA THR A 60 -32.69 -12.14 2.29
C THR A 60 -32.13 -13.50 1.90
N SER A 61 -30.81 -13.66 1.89
CA SER A 61 -30.17 -14.93 1.51
C SER A 61 -30.34 -16.03 2.56
N THR A 62 -30.60 -15.66 3.82
CA THR A 62 -30.69 -16.59 4.96
C THR A 62 -32.09 -16.70 5.56
N ASP A 63 -33.09 -16.05 4.95
CA ASP A 63 -34.48 -15.96 5.41
C ASP A 63 -34.61 -15.61 6.91
N GLN A 64 -33.74 -14.70 7.37
CA GLN A 64 -33.75 -14.23 8.75
C GLN A 64 -34.83 -13.17 8.96
N LEU A 65 -35.45 -13.16 10.14
CA LEU A 65 -36.40 -12.11 10.53
C LEU A 65 -35.67 -10.77 10.76
N LEU A 66 -36.34 -9.65 10.48
CA LEU A 66 -35.79 -8.29 10.69
C LEU A 66 -35.32 -8.02 12.13
N ASP A 67 -35.87 -8.73 13.12
CA ASP A 67 -35.47 -8.58 14.52
C ASP A 67 -34.11 -9.20 14.86
N VAL A 68 -33.48 -9.94 13.94
CA VAL A 68 -32.14 -10.51 14.12
C VAL A 68 -31.08 -9.44 14.40
N PHE A 69 -31.22 -8.23 13.84
CA PHE A 69 -30.31 -7.12 14.13
C PHE A 69 -30.35 -6.65 15.58
N LYS A 70 -31.44 -6.91 16.30
CA LYS A 70 -31.57 -6.61 17.72
C LYS A 70 -31.00 -7.72 18.60
N HIS A 71 -30.87 -8.93 18.06
CA HIS A 71 -30.46 -10.12 18.80
C HIS A 71 -29.03 -9.96 19.36
N PRO A 72 -28.81 -10.26 20.65
CA PRO A 72 -27.51 -10.06 21.29
C PRO A 72 -26.39 -10.85 20.61
N CYS A 73 -26.65 -12.09 20.15
CA CYS A 73 -25.62 -12.88 19.46
C CYS A 73 -25.14 -12.24 18.16
N PHE A 74 -26.03 -11.61 17.39
CA PHE A 74 -25.65 -10.92 16.15
C PHE A 74 -24.74 -9.73 16.46
N LYS A 75 -25.10 -8.91 17.46
CA LYS A 75 -24.28 -7.77 17.90
C LYS A 75 -22.90 -8.21 18.38
N THR A 76 -22.83 -9.29 19.17
CA THR A 76 -21.56 -9.85 19.63
C THR A 76 -20.68 -10.32 18.48
N MET A 77 -21.26 -11.00 17.48
CA MET A 77 -20.54 -11.45 16.29
C MET A 77 -19.95 -10.28 15.50
N ILE A 78 -20.74 -9.24 15.24
CA ILE A 78 -20.27 -8.04 14.52
C ILE A 78 -19.20 -7.30 15.31
N ASN A 79 -19.37 -7.14 16.62
CA ASN A 79 -18.36 -6.50 17.46
C ASN A 79 -17.03 -7.28 17.43
N LEU A 80 -17.08 -8.61 17.49
CA LEU A 80 -15.89 -9.45 17.40
C LEU A 80 -15.19 -9.28 16.03
N ALA A 81 -15.96 -9.32 14.95
CA ALA A 81 -15.44 -9.12 13.60
C ALA A 81 -14.84 -7.73 13.39
N SER A 82 -15.45 -6.68 13.96
CA SER A 82 -14.94 -5.30 13.87
C SER A 82 -13.62 -5.07 14.63
N CYS A 83 -13.37 -5.87 15.67
CA CYS A 83 -12.16 -5.81 16.48
C CYS A 83 -11.05 -6.73 15.96
N ALA A 84 -11.32 -7.55 14.95
CA ALA A 84 -10.32 -8.41 14.35
C ALA A 84 -9.23 -7.55 13.71
N LYS A 85 -8.00 -7.68 14.22
CA LYS A 85 -6.84 -7.18 13.50
C LYS A 85 -6.65 -8.10 12.29
N ALA A 86 -6.39 -7.52 11.12
CA ALA A 86 -5.94 -8.28 9.97
C ALA A 86 -4.61 -8.94 10.37
N GLU A 87 -4.67 -10.21 10.77
CA GLU A 87 -3.48 -11.05 10.84
C GLU A 87 -3.05 -11.29 9.39
N VAL A 88 -1.95 -10.64 9.02
CA VAL A 88 -1.25 -10.76 7.74
C VAL A 88 -0.07 -11.70 7.94
#